data_AF-A0A510KF67-F1
#
_entry.id   AF-A0A510KF67-F1
#
_cell.length_a   1.000
_cell.length_b   1.000
_cell.length_c   1.000
_cell.angle_alpha   90.00
_cell.angle_beta   90.00
_cell.angle_gamma   90.00
#
_symmetry.space_group_name_H-M   'P 1'
#
loop_
_entity.id
_entity.type
_entity.pdbx_description
1 polymer ?
#
loop_
_entity_poly.entity_id
_entity_poly.type
_entity_poly.pdbx_seq_one_letter_code
_entity_poly.pdbx_strand_id
1 'polypeptide(L)' 'MLEAEIEHELGYAKHSMKDKTTSNARNGHSKKTVRSEYGNIDLDIPRDRNAEFEPQTIPK' A
#
# COMPACT_ATOMS: atom_id res chain seq x y z
N MET A 1 -6.65 -6.42 0.48
CA MET A 1 -5.47 -7.05 1.08
C MET A 1 -4.36 -6.01 1.25
N LEU A 2 -3.76 -5.51 0.17
CA LEU A 2 -2.69 -4.49 0.24
C LEU A 2 -3.14 -3.13 0.84
N GLU A 3 -4.38 -2.69 0.58
CA GLU A 3 -4.93 -1.48 1.21
C GLU A 3 -5.09 -1.60 2.74
N ALA A 4 -5.30 -2.81 3.25
CA ALA A 4 -5.41 -3.03 4.69
C ALA A 4 -4.02 -3.00 5.35
N GLU A 5 -2.98 -3.45 4.64
CA GLU A 5 -1.59 -3.36 5.12
C GLU A 5 -1.14 -1.91 5.27
N ILE A 6 -1.39 -1.05 4.27
CA ILE A 6 -1.02 0.37 4.37
C ILE A 6 -1.87 1.12 5.40
N GLU A 7 -3.11 0.68 5.64
CA GLU A 7 -3.96 1.20 6.71
C GLU A 7 -3.42 0.90 8.10
N HIS A 8 -2.94 -0.32 8.28
CA HIS A 8 -2.29 -0.74 9.52
C HIS A 8 -0.99 0.05 9.75
N GLU A 9 -0.16 0.20 8.72
CA GLU A 9 1.11 0.93 8.80
C GLU A 9 0.91 2.42 9.10
N LEU A 10 -0.01 3.08 8.40
CA LEU A 10 -0.29 4.50 8.59
C LEU A 10 -1.15 4.79 9.83
N GLY A 11 -1.89 3.79 10.32
CA GLY A 11 -2.80 3.90 11.47
C GLY A 11 -4.13 4.58 11.16
N TYR A 12 -4.46 4.82 9.88
CA TYR A 12 -5.71 5.44 9.48
C TYR A 12 -6.26 4.94 8.13
N ALA A 13 -7.60 4.92 8.06
CA ALA A 13 -8.34 4.52 6.87
C ALA A 13 -8.28 5.56 5.74
N LYS A 14 -8.55 5.12 4.50
CA LYS A 14 -8.55 6.02 3.33
C LYS A 14 -9.55 7.16 3.54
N HIS A 15 -9.13 8.40 3.30
CA HIS A 15 -9.95 9.61 3.52
C HIS A 15 -10.38 9.88 4.98
N SER A 16 -9.79 9.19 5.96
CA SER A 16 -10.02 9.51 7.36
C SER A 16 -9.43 10.88 7.71
N MET A 17 -10.24 11.73 8.34
CA MET A 17 -9.82 13.00 8.95
C MET A 17 -9.27 12.82 10.36
N LYS A 18 -9.13 11.56 10.84
CA LYS A 18 -8.48 11.31 12.14
C LYS A 18 -7.10 11.95 12.16
N ASP A 19 -6.75 12.50 13.32
CA ASP A 19 -5.40 13.01 13.59
C ASP A 19 -4.39 11.97 13.14
N LYS A 20 -3.68 12.29 12.07
CA LYS A 20 -2.67 11.40 11.51
C LYS A 20 -1.58 11.29 12.57
N THR A 21 -1.49 10.13 13.20
CA THR A 21 -0.46 9.84 14.20
C THR A 21 0.93 9.88 13.57
N THR A 22 1.01 9.70 12.25
CA THR A 22 2.23 9.67 11.45
C THR A 22 2.35 10.91 10.57
N SER A 23 3.57 11.40 10.36
CA SER A 23 3.87 12.45 9.38
C SER A 23 3.75 11.96 7.92
N ASN A 24 3.58 10.65 7.75
CA ASN A 24 3.52 9.97 6.47
C ASN A 24 2.10 9.97 5.88
N ALA A 25 2.01 9.93 4.56
CA ALA A 25 0.75 10.03 3.83
C ALA A 25 0.71 9.04 2.68
N ARG A 26 -0.49 8.58 2.28
CA ARG A 26 -0.64 7.81 1.04
C ARG A 26 -0.24 8.67 -0.17
N ASN A 27 0.47 8.07 -1.11
CA ASN A 27 0.94 8.69 -2.34
C ASN A 27 0.53 7.87 -3.57
N GLY A 28 -0.78 7.60 -3.67
CA GLY A 28 -1.37 6.85 -4.78
C GLY A 28 -0.95 5.39 -4.81
N HIS A 29 -0.86 4.86 -6.04
CA HIS A 29 -0.64 3.45 -6.32
C HIS A 29 0.44 3.28 -7.37
N SER A 30 1.22 2.21 -7.25
CA SER A 30 2.18 1.77 -8.25
C SER A 30 1.72 0.48 -8.89
N LYS A 31 1.75 0.43 -10.22
CA LYS A 31 1.50 -0.81 -10.96
C LYS A 31 2.65 -1.79 -10.79
N LYS A 32 2.34 -3.05 -10.50
CA LYS A 32 3.30 -4.17 -10.51
C LYS A 32 2.64 -5.37 -11.17
N THR A 33 3.29 -5.92 -12.18
CA THR A 33 2.88 -7.17 -12.81
C THR A 33 3.55 -8.34 -12.08
N VAL A 34 2.75 -9.24 -11.50
CA VAL A 34 3.23 -10.42 -10.78
C VAL A 34 2.91 -11.66 -11.58
N ARG A 35 3.90 -12.55 -11.74
CA ARG A 35 3.70 -13.84 -12.40
C ARG A 35 3.16 -14.86 -11.40
N SER A 36 1.94 -15.32 -11.60
CA SER A 36 1.34 -16.43 -10.86
C SER A 36 1.27 -17.70 -11.71
N GLU A 37 0.85 -18.82 -11.11
CA GLU A 37 0.59 -20.07 -11.83
C GLU A 37 -0.49 -19.92 -12.92
N TYR A 38 -1.39 -18.94 -12.78
CA TYR A 38 -2.46 -18.65 -13.73
C TYR A 38 -2.05 -17.61 -14.79
N GLY A 39 -0.80 -17.16 -14.79
CA GLY A 39 -0.27 -16.13 -15.69
C GLY A 39 0.08 -14.81 -15.00
N ASN A 40 0.28 -13.77 -15.80
CA ASN A 40 0.64 -12.44 -15.33
C ASN A 40 -0.60 -11.71 -14.80
N ILE A 41 -0.51 -11.21 -13.57
CA ILE A 41 -1.56 -10.44 -12.90
C ILE A 41 -1.04 -9.02 -12.69
N ASP A 42 -1.79 -8.04 -13.17
CA ASP A 42 -1.50 -6.64 -12.89
C ASP A 42 -2.14 -6.23 -11.56
N LEU A 43 -1.30 -5.72 -10.65
CA LEU A 43 -1.69 -5.32 -9.31
C LEU A 43 -1.35 -3.85 -9.07
N ASP A 44 -2.29 -3.12 -8.48
CA ASP A 44 -2.09 -1.76 -8.01
C ASP A 44 -1.68 -1.78 -6.53
N ILE A 45 -0.41 -1.51 -6.27
CA ILE A 45 0.18 -1.54 -4.93
C ILE A 45 0.10 -0.14 -4.32
N PRO A 46 -0.58 0.05 -3.17
CA PRO A 46 -0.61 1.34 -2.50
C PRO A 46 0.79 1.71 -2.01
N ARG A 47 1.12 3.00 -2.07
CA ARG A 47 2.40 3.52 -1.58
C ARG A 47 2.19 4.67 -0.62
N ASP A 48 3.14 4.83 0.29
CA ASP A 48 3.26 5.97 1.17
C ASP A 48 4.18 7.04 0.55
N ARG A 49 4.23 8.22 1.17
CA ARG A 49 4.95 9.39 0.66
C ARG A 49 6.43 9.35 1.02
N ASN A 50 6.76 8.73 2.15
CA ASN A 50 8.15 8.59 2.62
C ASN A 50 8.84 7.35 2.03
N ALA A 51 8.12 6.50 1.28
CA ALA A 51 8.59 5.24 0.72
C ALA A 51 9.02 4.19 1.76
N GLU A 52 8.52 4.33 2.98
CA GLU A 52 8.75 3.44 4.14
C GLU A 52 7.84 2.21 4.11
N PHE A 53 6.74 2.25 3.35
CA PHE A 53 5.82 1.12 3.27
C PHE A 53 6.42 -0.05 2.48
N GLU A 54 6.51 -1.21 3.15
CA GLU A 54 6.92 -2.48 2.56
C GLU A 54 5.79 -3.52 2.66
N PRO A 55 5.10 -3.83 1.54
CA PRO A 55 4.03 -4.82 1.54
C PRO A 55 4.57 -6.21 1.87
N GLN A 56 3.93 -6.88 2.82
CA GLN A 56 4.36 -8.20 3.30
C GLN A 56 3.89 -9.31 2.35
N THR A 57 2.71 -9.15 1.75
CA THR A 57 2.14 -10.14 0.83
C THR A 57 2.90 -10.21 -0.49
N ILE A 58 3.47 -9.09 -0.94
CA ILE A 58 4.21 -9.00 -2.21
C ILE A 58 5.49 -8.22 -1.93
N PRO A 59 6.64 -8.88 -1.71
CA PRO A 59 7.90 -8.18 -1.48
C PRO A 59 8.24 -7.26 -2.67
N LYS A 60 8.94 -6.16 -2.38
CA LYS A 60 9.26 -5.08 -3.32
C LYS A 60 9.97 -5.60 -4.57
#